data_AF-A0A9J6H5W8-F1
#
_entry.id   AF-A0A9J6H5W8-F1
#
_cell.length_a   1.000
_cell.length_b   1.000
_cell.length_c   1.000
_cell.angle_alpha   90.00
_cell.angle_beta   90.00
_cell.angle_gamma   90.00
#
_symmetry.space_group_name_H-M   'P 1'
#
loop_
_entity.id
_entity.type
_entity.pdbx_description
1 polymer ?
#
loop_
_entity_poly.entity_id
_entity_poly.type
_entity_poly.pdbx_seq_one_letter_code
_entity_poly.pdbx_strand_id
1 'polypeptide(L)'
;MRFVSKAYGGRASHTYIIVDSGFLDRVEPGDVVLADKGFPGIRAPVQGQKAVLVLPPFSQGNAQFRHEEMLQMYHVAQVRTHVERVIQRIKLFNLLNARVPIELYPLHE
;
A
#
# COMPACT_ATOMS: atom_id res chain seq x y z
N MET A 1 -9.39 -10.85 4.41
CA MET A 1 -10.25 -10.04 3.52
C MET A 1 -9.60 -9.91 2.14
N ARG A 2 -10.36 -10.06 1.04
CA ARG A 2 -9.87 -9.78 -0.32
C ARG A 2 -10.57 -8.52 -0.83
N PHE A 3 -9.80 -7.56 -1.30
CA PHE A 3 -10.28 -6.28 -1.84
C PHE A 3 -9.60 -6.01 -3.17
N VAL A 4 -10.36 -5.51 -4.14
CA VAL A 4 -9.88 -5.05 -5.44
C VAL A 4 -10.60 -3.74 -5.73
N SER A 5 -9.86 -2.66 -5.93
CA SER A 5 -10.43 -1.36 -6.26
C SER A 5 -10.88 -1.29 -7.72
N LYS A 6 -11.57 -0.21 -8.08
CA LYS A 6 -11.71 0.21 -9.49
C LYS A 6 -10.33 0.56 -10.08
N ALA A 7 -10.27 0.67 -11.40
CA ALA A 7 -9.08 1.14 -12.12
C ALA A 7 -8.95 2.66 -11.99
N TYR A 8 -7.70 3.14 -11.97
CA TYR A 8 -7.37 4.56 -11.87
C TYR A 8 -6.40 4.94 -12.99
N GLY A 9 -6.51 6.17 -13.50
CA GLY A 9 -5.56 6.70 -14.47
C GLY A 9 -4.18 6.88 -13.86
N GLY A 10 -3.14 6.80 -14.69
CA GLY A 10 -1.73 6.84 -14.24
C GLY A 10 -1.31 8.14 -13.54
N ARG A 11 -2.14 9.19 -13.56
CA ARG A 11 -1.92 10.46 -12.84
C ARG A 11 -2.58 10.50 -11.46
N ALA A 12 -3.42 9.52 -11.11
CA ALA A 12 -4.05 9.46 -9.81
C ALA A 12 -3.00 9.24 -8.73
N SER A 13 -3.00 10.08 -7.69
CA SER A 13 -2.08 9.90 -6.58
C SER A 13 -2.46 8.68 -5.75
N HIS A 14 -1.46 8.01 -5.19
CA HIS A 14 -1.66 6.91 -4.26
C HIS A 14 -2.59 7.24 -3.10
N THR A 15 -2.46 8.43 -2.51
CA THR A 15 -3.34 8.90 -1.43
C THR A 15 -4.79 9.00 -1.91
N TYR A 16 -5.01 9.59 -3.08
CA TYR A 16 -6.35 9.71 -3.67
C TYR A 16 -6.97 8.32 -3.88
N ILE A 17 -6.24 7.38 -4.47
CA ILE A 17 -6.70 6.02 -4.72
C ILE A 17 -7.15 5.34 -3.42
N ILE A 18 -6.36 5.44 -2.33
CA ILE A 18 -6.71 4.79 -1.06
C ILE A 18 -7.98 5.37 -0.44
N VAL A 19 -8.17 6.69 -0.53
CA VAL A 19 -9.36 7.37 0.02
C VAL A 19 -10.60 7.09 -0.83
N ASP A 20 -10.48 7.12 -2.15
CA ASP A 20 -11.60 6.96 -3.08
C ASP A 20 -12.02 5.50 -3.30
N SER A 21 -11.09 4.55 -3.23
CA SER A 21 -11.34 3.15 -3.63
C SER A 21 -12.30 2.38 -2.73
N GLY A 22 -12.66 2.91 -1.56
CA GLY A 22 -13.39 2.19 -0.51
C GLY A 22 -12.52 1.19 0.25
N PHE A 23 -11.19 1.25 0.10
CA PHE A 23 -10.27 0.45 0.90
C PHE A 23 -10.44 0.75 2.41
N LEU A 24 -10.53 2.04 2.77
CA LEU A 24 -10.62 2.46 4.17
C LEU A 24 -11.92 2.00 4.85
N ASP A 25 -13.01 1.88 4.11
CA ASP A 25 -14.31 1.38 4.62
C ASP A 25 -14.22 -0.07 5.09
N ARG A 26 -13.18 -0.78 4.66
CA ARG A 26 -12.91 -2.16 5.02
C ARG A 26 -11.95 -2.28 6.20
N VAL A 27 -11.24 -1.22 6.57
CA VAL A 27 -10.29 -1.20 7.67
C VAL A 27 -11.07 -1.12 8.99
N GLU A 28 -10.85 -2.10 9.86
CA GLU A 28 -11.51 -2.17 11.16
C GLU A 28 -10.64 -1.58 12.27
N PRO A 29 -11.25 -1.06 13.35
CA PRO A 29 -10.51 -0.62 14.52
C PRO A 29 -9.56 -1.70 15.05
N GLY A 30 -8.28 -1.35 15.22
CA GLY A 30 -7.24 -2.28 15.66
C GLY A 30 -6.46 -2.97 14.54
N ASP A 31 -6.87 -2.83 13.28
CA ASP A 31 -6.13 -3.36 12.15
C ASP A 31 -4.73 -2.75 12.02
N VAL A 32 -3.81 -3.54 11.45
CA VAL A 32 -2.46 -3.08 11.09
C VAL A 32 -2.36 -2.97 9.58
N VAL A 33 -2.25 -1.74 9.08
CA VAL A 33 -2.08 -1.43 7.65
C VAL A 33 -0.60 -1.24 7.37
N LEU A 34 -0.03 -2.13 6.56
CA LEU A 34 1.33 -1.96 6.03
C LEU A 34 1.26 -1.23 4.68
N ALA A 35 1.97 -0.11 4.56
CA ALA A 35 2.05 0.63 3.30
C ALA A 35 3.49 0.96 2.92
N ASP A 36 3.72 1.14 1.61
CA ASP A 36 5.03 1.54 1.12
C ASP A 36 5.33 3.02 1.41
N LYS A 37 6.61 3.39 1.35
CA LYS A 37 7.10 4.74 1.65
C LYS A 37 6.53 5.82 0.74
N GLY A 38 6.06 5.45 -0.46
CA GLY A 38 5.40 6.34 -1.42
C GLY A 38 3.98 6.78 -1.04
N PHE A 39 3.50 6.47 0.17
CA PHE A 39 2.15 6.78 0.65
C PHE A 39 2.15 7.68 1.89
N PRO A 40 2.76 8.88 1.88
CA PRO A 40 2.81 9.72 3.08
C PRO A 40 1.43 10.24 3.51
N GLY A 41 0.49 10.41 2.56
CA GLY A 41 -0.82 11.01 2.81
C GLY A 41 -1.87 10.11 3.44
N ILE A 42 -1.59 8.82 3.69
CA ILE A 42 -2.61 7.89 4.20
C ILE A 42 -2.63 7.74 5.72
N ARG A 43 -1.71 8.40 6.45
CA ARG A 43 -1.63 8.31 7.91
C ARG A 43 -2.91 8.80 8.59
N ALA A 44 -3.36 10.02 8.28
CA ALA A 44 -4.57 10.58 8.88
C ALA A 44 -5.83 9.75 8.52
N PRO A 45 -6.04 9.33 7.25
CA PRO A 45 -7.16 8.45 6.91
C PRO A 45 -7.16 7.11 7.66
N VAL A 46 -6.02 6.43 7.79
CA VAL A 46 -5.92 5.15 8.53
C VAL A 46 -6.17 5.33 10.02
N GLN A 47 -5.63 6.41 10.61
CA GLN A 47 -5.87 6.73 12.02
C GLN A 47 -7.33 7.10 12.29
N GLY A 48 -8.03 7.71 11.33
CA GLY A 48 -9.46 7.96 11.40
C GLY A 48 -10.30 6.69 11.62
N GLN A 49 -9.84 5.55 11.07
CA GLN A 49 -10.44 4.23 11.26
C GLN A 49 -9.99 3.52 12.55
N LYS A 50 -9.22 4.20 13.43
CA LYS A 50 -8.62 3.62 14.64
C LYS A 50 -7.70 2.42 14.34
N ALA A 51 -7.07 2.43 13.18
CA ALA A 51 -6.10 1.44 12.75
C ALA A 51 -4.65 1.99 12.85
N VAL A 52 -3.69 1.08 12.82
CA VAL A 52 -2.26 1.38 12.92
C VAL A 52 -1.63 1.34 11.54
N LEU A 53 -1.08 2.46 11.10
CA LEU A 53 -0.26 2.52 9.89
C LEU A 53 1.20 2.18 10.22
N VAL A 54 1.70 1.10 9.63
CA VAL A 54 3.11 0.70 9.66
C VAL A 54 3.75 1.07 8.32
N LEU A 55 4.80 1.88 8.37
CA LEU A 55 5.64 2.20 7.22
C LEU A 55 7.02 1.57 7.44
N PRO A 56 7.70 1.10 6.38
CA PRO A 56 9.06 0.60 6.51
C PRO A 56 9.97 1.72 7.04
N PRO A 57 10.93 1.40 7.93
CA PRO A 57 11.80 2.38 8.54
C PRO A 57 12.58 3.18 7.48
N PHE A 58 12.78 4.47 7.74
CA PHE A 58 13.77 5.27 7.02
C PHE A 58 15.16 4.67 7.27
N SER A 59 16.01 4.62 6.25
CA SER A 59 17.44 4.51 6.51
C SER A 59 17.89 5.87 7.04
N GLN A 60 17.67 6.11 8.33
CA GLN A 60 18.36 7.20 9.00
C GLN A 60 19.73 6.65 9.39
N GLY A 61 20.77 7.23 8.80
CA GLY A 61 22.14 6.81 9.04
C GLY A 61 22.47 6.75 10.53
N ASN A 62 23.23 5.72 10.91
CA ASN A 62 23.97 5.58 12.16
C ASN A 62 23.20 5.56 13.50
N ALA A 63 21.87 5.35 13.50
CA ALA A 63 21.17 5.01 14.74
C ALA A 63 21.12 3.47 14.93
N GLN A 64 21.73 2.97 15.99
CA GLN A 64 21.71 1.55 16.34
C GLN A 64 20.32 1.20 16.92
N PHE A 65 19.53 0.41 16.19
CA PHE A 65 18.20 0.00 16.62
C PHE A 65 18.27 -0.88 17.88
N ARG A 66 17.31 -0.72 18.80
CA ARG A 66 17.14 -1.63 19.94
C ARG A 66 16.68 -3.01 19.46
N HIS A 67 16.90 -4.04 20.27
CA HIS A 67 16.57 -5.44 19.90
C HIS A 67 15.09 -5.62 19.53
N GLU A 68 14.18 -5.02 20.29
CA GLU A 68 12.73 -5.07 20.04
C GLU A 68 12.32 -4.37 18.74
N GLU A 69 12.95 -3.23 18.44
CA GLU A 69 12.73 -2.49 17.19
C GLU A 69 13.22 -3.30 15.99
N MET A 70 14.38 -3.98 16.11
CA MET A 70 14.88 -4.89 15.08
C MET A 70 13.90 -6.03 14.81
N LEU A 71 13.33 -6.66 15.84
CA LEU A 71 12.36 -7.75 15.67
C LEU A 71 11.11 -7.30 14.92
N GLN A 72 10.57 -6.13 15.26
CA GLN A 72 9.43 -5.55 14.52
C GLN A 72 9.81 -5.23 13.07
N MET A 73 11.02 -4.70 12.83
CA MET A 73 11.53 -4.44 11.48
C MET A 73 11.66 -5.73 10.66
N TYR A 74 12.15 -6.82 11.24
CA TYR A 74 12.24 -8.12 10.57
C TYR A 74 10.87 -8.64 10.16
N HIS A 75 9.88 -8.54 11.06
CA HIS A 75 8.52 -8.96 10.75
C HIS A 75 7.92 -8.16 9.57
N VAL A 76 8.07 -6.83 9.60
CA VAL A 76 7.60 -5.95 8.53
C VAL A 76 8.33 -6.24 7.21
N ALA A 77 9.65 -6.45 7.26
CA ALA A 77 10.47 -6.76 6.10
C ALA A 77 10.07 -8.11 5.46
N GLN A 78 9.76 -9.12 6.28
CA GLN A 78 9.31 -10.42 5.79
C GLN A 78 7.99 -10.31 5.02
N VAL A 79 6.99 -9.62 5.60
CA VAL A 79 5.69 -9.41 4.91
C VAL A 79 5.88 -8.62 3.61
N ARG A 80 6.69 -7.55 3.64
CA ARG A 80 7.04 -6.75 2.44
C ARG A 80 7.69 -7.60 1.34
N THR A 81 8.61 -8.49 1.71
CA THR A 81 9.28 -9.39 0.77
C THR A 81 8.27 -10.27 0.03
N HIS A 82 7.22 -10.75 0.70
CA HIS A 82 6.17 -11.53 0.05
C HIS A 82 5.38 -10.71 -0.96
N VAL A 83 5.00 -9.47 -0.62
CA VAL A 83 4.29 -8.55 -1.52
C VAL A 83 5.14 -8.24 -2.76
N GLU A 84 6.42 -7.90 -2.57
CA GLU A 84 7.35 -7.61 -3.67
C GLU A 84 7.53 -8.80 -4.61
N ARG A 85 7.64 -10.02 -4.08
CA ARG A 85 7.70 -11.25 -4.89
C ARG A 85 6.43 -11.48 -5.71
N VAL A 86 5.25 -11.12 -5.19
CA VAL A 86 4.00 -11.21 -5.94
C VAL A 86 3.97 -10.18 -7.07
N ILE A 87 4.32 -8.92 -6.78
CA ILE A 87 4.42 -7.86 -7.80
C ILE A 87 5.43 -8.24 -8.89
N GLN A 88 6.58 -8.80 -8.50
CA GLN A 88 7.60 -9.27 -9.43
C GLN A 88 7.06 -10.37 -10.34
N ARG A 89 6.33 -11.35 -9.80
CA ARG A 89 5.71 -12.42 -10.61
C ARG A 89 4.70 -11.86 -11.61
N ILE A 90 3.87 -10.90 -11.19
CA ILE A 90 2.92 -10.22 -12.08
C ILE A 90 3.65 -9.59 -13.28
N LYS A 91 4.80 -8.95 -13.04
CA LYS A 91 5.64 -8.38 -14.10
C LYS A 91 6.29 -9.45 -14.98
N LEU A 92 6.90 -10.47 -14.38
CA LEU A 92 7.60 -11.55 -15.10
C LEU A 92 6.67 -12.34 -16.04
N PHE A 93 5.46 -12.63 -15.58
CA PHE A 93 4.44 -13.32 -16.38
C PHE A 93 3.61 -12.37 -17.24
N ASN A 94 3.96 -11.08 -17.28
CA ASN A 94 3.32 -10.08 -18.13
C ASN A 94 1.79 -9.97 -17.94
N LEU A 95 1.28 -10.28 -16.74
CA LEU A 95 -0.15 -10.48 -16.49
C LEU A 95 -0.98 -9.20 -16.66
N LEU A 96 -0.38 -8.03 -16.41
CA LEU A 96 -1.06 -6.73 -16.45
C LEU A 96 -0.56 -5.83 -17.59
N ASN A 97 0.05 -6.40 -18.63
CA ASN A 97 0.60 -5.62 -19.76
C ASN A 97 -0.40 -5.46 -20.93
N ALA A 98 -1.67 -5.78 -20.70
CA ALA A 98 -2.73 -5.48 -21.66
C ALA A 98 -3.00 -3.96 -21.65
N ARG A 99 -3.04 -3.34 -22.83
CA ARG A 99 -3.51 -1.96 -22.96
C ARG A 99 -5.02 -1.94 -22.78
N VAL A 100 -5.50 -1.09 -21.88
CA VAL A 100 -6.93 -0.83 -21.71
C VAL A 100 -7.31 0.29 -22.68
N PRO A 101 -8.24 0.08 -23.64
CA PRO A 101 -8.75 1.12 -24.51
C PRO A 101 -9.31 2.30 -23.70
N ILE A 102 -9.13 3.51 -24.22
CA ILE A 102 -9.61 4.73 -23.53
C ILE A 102 -11.12 4.77 -23.39
N GLU A 103 -11.85 4.08 -24.28
CA GLU A 103 -13.31 3.93 -24.23
C GLU A 103 -13.80 3.19 -22.97
N LEU A 104 -12.94 2.33 -22.38
CA LEU A 104 -13.23 1.62 -21.14
C LEU A 104 -12.81 2.41 -19.90
N TYR A 105 -12.22 3.59 -20.08
CA TYR A 105 -11.89 4.49 -18.99
C TYR A 105 -13.14 5.30 -18.62
N PRO A 106 -13.67 5.19 -17.40
CA PRO A 106 -14.78 6.04 -16.98
C PRO A 106 -14.30 7.49 -16.97
N LEU A 107 -14.76 8.27 -17.96
CA LEU A 107 -14.61 9.72 -17.98
C LEU A 107 -15.43 10.26 -16.80
N HIS A 108 -14.75 10.59 -15.71
CA HIS A 108 -15.35 11.36 -14.64
C HIS A 108 -15.39 12.82 -15.12
N GLU A 109 -16.60 13.31 -15.41
CA GLU A 109 -16.93 14.75 -15.50
C GLU A 109 -16.85 15.41 -14.11
#